data_AF-A0A6L5QT86-F1
#
_entry.id   AF-A0A6L5QT86-F1
#
_cell.length_a   1.000
_cell.length_b   1.000
_cell.length_c   1.000
_cell.angle_alpha   90.00
_cell.angle_beta   90.00
_cell.angle_gamma   90.00
#
_symmetry.space_group_name_H-M   'P 1'
#
loop_
_entity.id
_entity.type
_entity.pdbx_description
1 polymer ?
#
loop_
_entity_poly.entity_id
_entity_poly.type
_entity_poly.pdbx_seq_one_letter_code
_entity_poly.pdbx_strand_id
1 'polypeptide(L)'
;MSNISSWVAKRLSEDEDEIKVVEKTAEDFLVIERKDGNRFIVAVLGLKGIIRADAVRLLFSGENKPQLVINVPSNILWSGSAIDYIHSNNAAFGKMGDINRSARVSNVGDFRDKNMGFFINAMQQHSNVRSVSYVYDTVFQVSRLMGDRLIVAVIEAYNMSAEDVRNARARFGNFDIVVKSTSYGSITKQAEEAARSMGAKALTFRGLLGCLAS
;
A
#
# COMPACT_ATOMS: atom_id res chain seq x y z
N MET A 1 28.76 -9.26 -1.76
CA MET A 1 27.50 -9.01 -1.03
C MET A 1 26.37 -9.19 -2.02
N SER A 2 25.43 -10.11 -1.79
CA SER A 2 24.26 -10.25 -2.67
C SER A 2 23.42 -8.99 -2.56
N ASN A 3 23.46 -8.16 -3.60
CA ASN A 3 22.66 -6.96 -3.69
C ASN A 3 21.18 -7.38 -3.87
N ILE A 4 20.27 -6.85 -3.04
CA ILE A 4 18.86 -7.25 -3.06
C ILE A 4 18.22 -7.04 -4.43
N SER A 5 18.64 -6.00 -5.16
CA SER A 5 18.23 -5.75 -6.54
C SER A 5 18.67 -6.88 -7.49
N SER A 6 19.88 -7.42 -7.33
CA SER A 6 20.37 -8.58 -8.11
C SER A 6 19.58 -9.85 -7.79
N TRP A 7 19.21 -10.05 -6.52
CA TRP A 7 18.36 -11.17 -6.13
C TRP A 7 16.96 -11.06 -6.77
N VAL A 8 16.34 -9.87 -6.74
CA VAL A 8 15.07 -9.61 -7.43
C VAL A 8 15.20 -9.82 -8.93
N ALA A 9 16.27 -9.31 -9.56
CA ALA A 9 16.49 -9.48 -10.99
C ALA A 9 16.60 -10.95 -11.40
N LYS A 10 17.33 -11.75 -10.62
CA LYS A 10 17.40 -13.20 -10.83
C LYS A 10 16.02 -13.85 -10.70
N ARG A 11 15.26 -13.46 -9.66
CA ARG A 11 13.92 -14.02 -9.44
C ARG A 11 12.97 -13.73 -10.60
N LEU A 12 13.00 -12.52 -11.13
CA LEU A 12 12.21 -12.13 -12.31
C LEU A 12 12.62 -12.88 -13.58
N SER A 13 13.88 -13.30 -13.71
CA SER A 13 14.33 -14.09 -14.86
C SER A 13 13.94 -15.57 -14.81
N GLU A 14 13.57 -16.07 -13.63
CA GLU A 14 13.10 -17.44 -13.44
C GLU A 14 11.61 -17.59 -13.78
N ASP A 15 10.84 -16.48 -13.74
CA ASP A 15 9.44 -16.46 -14.13
C ASP A 15 9.31 -16.14 -15.63
N GLU A 16 8.51 -16.92 -16.37
CA GLU A 16 8.18 -16.68 -17.80
C GLU A 16 7.19 -15.51 -17.96
N ASP A 17 7.47 -14.39 -17.30
CA ASP A 17 6.58 -13.25 -17.20
C ASP A 17 6.67 -12.32 -18.42
N GLU A 18 5.74 -11.36 -18.48
CA GLU A 18 5.60 -10.39 -19.56
C GLU A 18 6.64 -9.27 -19.56
N ILE A 19 7.67 -9.41 -18.74
CA ILE A 19 8.72 -8.42 -18.52
C ILE A 19 10.09 -9.07 -18.47
N LYS A 20 11.11 -8.26 -18.75
CA LYS A 20 12.51 -8.66 -18.67
C LYS A 20 13.33 -7.59 -17.98
N VAL A 21 14.22 -7.98 -17.08
CA VAL A 21 15.28 -7.08 -16.60
C VAL A 21 16.34 -6.98 -17.68
N VAL A 22 16.53 -5.78 -18.25
CA VAL A 22 17.46 -5.57 -19.37
C VAL A 22 18.80 -4.99 -18.94
N GLU A 23 18.80 -4.16 -17.90
CA GLU A 23 20.02 -3.56 -17.35
C GLU A 23 19.76 -3.03 -15.94
N LYS A 24 20.79 -2.40 -15.36
CA LYS A 24 20.67 -1.61 -14.14
C LYS A 24 21.20 -0.20 -14.35
N THR A 25 20.59 0.77 -13.67
CA THR A 25 21.08 2.14 -13.64
C THR A 25 22.32 2.28 -12.74
N ALA A 26 22.98 3.44 -12.78
CA ALA A 26 24.12 3.73 -11.89
C ALA A 26 23.74 3.72 -10.40
N GLU A 27 22.48 4.05 -10.10
CA GLU A 27 21.86 3.97 -8.77
C GLU A 27 21.42 2.55 -8.38
N ASP A 28 21.75 1.55 -9.22
CA ASP A 28 21.41 0.14 -9.05
C ASP A 28 19.89 -0.16 -9.09
N PHE A 29 19.12 0.71 -9.77
CA PHE A 29 17.72 0.43 -10.09
C PHE A 29 17.62 -0.54 -11.25
N LEU A 30 16.57 -1.36 -11.25
CA LEU A 30 16.31 -2.32 -12.32
C LEU A 30 15.61 -1.59 -13.48
N VAL A 31 16.14 -1.75 -14.69
CA VAL A 31 15.43 -1.34 -15.90
C VAL A 31 14.67 -2.53 -16.43
N ILE A 32 13.35 -2.41 -16.43
CA ILE A 32 12.41 -3.44 -16.85
C ILE A 32 11.88 -3.10 -18.24
N GLU A 33 12.01 -4.03 -19.17
CA GLU A 33 11.40 -3.95 -20.51
C GLU A 33 10.14 -4.81 -20.54
N ARG A 34 9.07 -4.23 -21.09
CA ARG A 34 7.78 -4.88 -21.31
C ARG A 34 7.76 -5.56 -22.69
N LYS A 35 6.81 -6.48 -22.91
CA LYS A 35 6.56 -7.10 -24.22
C LYS A 35 6.34 -6.10 -25.37
N ASP A 36 5.78 -4.92 -25.10
CA ASP A 36 5.55 -3.87 -26.10
C ASP A 36 6.81 -3.04 -26.39
N GLY A 37 7.95 -3.36 -25.76
CA GLY A 37 9.22 -2.64 -25.89
C GLY A 37 9.34 -1.42 -24.97
N ASN A 38 8.27 -1.00 -24.29
CA ASN A 38 8.34 0.11 -23.34
C ASN A 38 9.11 -0.28 -22.08
N ARG A 39 9.86 0.67 -21.52
CA ARG A 39 10.70 0.47 -20.34
C ARG A 39 10.22 1.24 -19.14
N PHE A 40 10.48 0.70 -17.95
CA PHE A 40 10.30 1.40 -16.70
C PHE A 40 11.35 1.05 -15.66
N ILE A 41 11.60 1.95 -14.72
CA ILE A 41 12.65 1.84 -13.71
C ILE A 41 12.05 1.44 -12.37
N VAL A 42 12.63 0.42 -11.73
CA VAL A 42 12.22 -0.11 -10.43
C VAL A 42 13.35 0.02 -9.41
N ALA A 43 13.09 0.74 -8.32
CA ALA A 43 13.98 0.75 -7.16
C ALA A 43 13.61 -0.38 -6.19
N VAL A 44 14.63 -1.11 -5.71
CA VAL A 44 14.45 -2.24 -4.78
C VAL A 44 15.07 -1.91 -3.44
N LEU A 45 14.22 -1.78 -2.41
CA LEU A 45 14.64 -1.60 -1.03
C LEU A 45 14.76 -2.95 -0.30
N GLY A 46 15.68 -3.00 0.67
CA GLY A 46 15.95 -4.16 1.52
C GLY A 46 15.68 -3.90 3.01
N LEU A 47 14.75 -2.99 3.33
CA LEU A 47 14.55 -2.45 4.67
C LEU A 47 13.70 -3.40 5.53
N LYS A 48 14.01 -3.48 6.84
CA LYS A 48 13.36 -4.39 7.80
C LYS A 48 12.49 -3.68 8.86
N GLY A 49 12.38 -2.36 8.79
CA GLY A 49 11.52 -1.54 9.65
C GLY A 49 10.64 -0.61 8.82
N ILE A 50 9.83 0.24 9.45
CA ILE A 50 8.93 1.16 8.74
C ILE A 50 9.71 1.98 7.71
N ILE A 51 9.26 1.94 6.45
CA ILE A 51 9.85 2.71 5.36
C ILE A 51 9.38 4.16 5.50
N ARG A 52 10.33 5.02 5.84
CA ARG A 52 10.12 6.44 6.13
C ARG A 52 10.54 7.31 4.94
N ALA A 53 10.09 8.57 4.96
CA ALA A 53 10.31 9.51 3.87
C ALA A 53 11.81 9.74 3.54
N ASP A 54 12.67 9.74 4.55
CA ASP A 54 14.13 9.84 4.42
C ASP A 54 14.71 8.71 3.57
N ALA A 55 14.27 7.47 3.80
CA ALA A 55 14.74 6.30 3.06
C ALA A 55 14.36 6.36 1.57
N VAL A 56 13.22 6.95 1.23
CA VAL A 56 12.75 7.04 -0.16
C VAL A 56 13.27 8.29 -0.87
N ARG A 57 13.53 9.40 -0.15
CA ARG A 57 14.03 10.65 -0.74
C ARG A 57 15.29 10.47 -1.57
N LEU A 58 16.22 9.65 -1.07
CA LEU A 58 17.49 9.37 -1.73
C LEU A 58 17.30 8.73 -3.12
N LEU A 59 16.24 7.95 -3.30
CA LEU A 59 15.97 7.26 -4.57
C LEU A 59 15.63 8.21 -5.73
N PHE A 60 15.20 9.44 -5.42
CA PHE A 60 14.78 10.44 -6.40
C PHE A 60 15.78 11.60 -6.53
N SER A 61 16.96 11.47 -5.91
CA SER A 61 18.03 12.49 -5.95
C SER A 61 19.00 12.32 -7.12
N GLY A 62 19.02 11.13 -7.73
CA GLY A 62 19.88 10.80 -8.89
C GLY A 62 19.32 11.28 -10.22
N GLU A 63 20.05 10.95 -11.29
CA GLU A 63 19.65 11.24 -12.67
C GLU A 63 18.46 10.36 -13.06
N ASN A 64 18.53 9.07 -12.71
CA ASN A 64 17.44 8.14 -12.95
C ASN A 64 16.44 8.18 -11.80
N LYS A 65 15.15 8.31 -12.13
CA LYS A 65 14.06 8.30 -11.15
C LYS A 65 13.23 7.03 -11.32
N PRO A 66 13.02 6.24 -10.26
CA PRO A 66 12.21 5.03 -10.35
C PRO A 66 10.74 5.41 -10.55
N GLN A 67 10.04 4.64 -11.37
CA GLN A 67 8.58 4.75 -11.53
C GLN A 67 7.84 3.80 -10.58
N LEU A 68 8.54 2.79 -10.05
CA LEU A 68 8.04 1.91 -8.99
C LEU A 68 9.12 1.72 -7.93
N VAL A 69 8.73 1.82 -6.66
CA VAL A 69 9.59 1.49 -5.52
C VAL A 69 9.01 0.27 -4.80
N ILE A 70 9.81 -0.78 -4.64
CA ILE A 70 9.41 -1.96 -3.89
C ILE A 70 10.29 -2.18 -2.67
N ASN A 71 9.80 -2.98 -1.71
CA ASN A 71 10.62 -3.48 -0.61
C ASN A 71 10.58 -5.00 -0.52
N VAL A 72 11.74 -5.57 -0.22
CA VAL A 72 11.90 -6.98 0.16
C VAL A 72 12.54 -7.01 1.55
N PRO A 73 11.84 -7.50 2.59
CA PRO A 73 10.60 -8.27 2.56
C PRO A 73 9.32 -7.42 2.41
N SER A 74 8.23 -8.05 1.99
CA SER A 74 6.96 -7.40 1.63
C SER A 74 6.01 -7.12 2.80
N ASN A 75 6.31 -7.62 4.00
CA ASN A 75 5.51 -7.44 5.21
C ASN A 75 5.79 -6.12 5.95
N ILE A 76 6.67 -5.30 5.39
CA ILE A 76 7.13 -4.05 5.98
C ILE A 76 6.16 -2.92 5.67
N LEU A 77 5.90 -2.08 6.67
CA LEU A 77 5.01 -0.92 6.53
C LEU A 77 5.69 0.21 5.77
N TRP A 78 4.95 0.83 4.86
CA TRP A 78 5.27 2.12 4.30
C TRP A 78 4.58 3.20 5.12
N SER A 79 5.33 4.20 5.60
CA SER A 79 4.71 5.37 6.23
C SER A 79 3.98 6.22 5.20
N GLY A 80 2.91 6.90 5.62
CA GLY A 80 2.16 7.83 4.76
C GLY A 80 3.07 8.88 4.12
N SER A 81 4.00 9.45 4.88
CA SER A 81 4.97 10.42 4.35
C SER A 81 5.90 9.87 3.27
N ALA A 82 6.24 8.57 3.31
CA ALA A 82 7.04 7.94 2.26
C ALA A 82 6.19 7.73 1.00
N ILE A 83 4.95 7.26 1.18
CA ILE A 83 3.98 7.06 0.10
C ILE A 83 3.69 8.39 -0.62
N ASP A 84 3.40 9.45 0.14
CA ASP A 84 3.13 10.78 -0.40
C ASP A 84 4.32 11.32 -1.20
N TYR A 85 5.55 11.12 -0.70
CA TYR A 85 6.76 11.51 -1.41
C TYR A 85 6.93 10.76 -2.73
N ILE A 86 6.72 9.44 -2.73
CA ILE A 86 6.78 8.60 -3.95
C ILE A 86 5.74 9.07 -4.97
N HIS A 87 4.49 9.25 -4.55
CA HIS A 87 3.42 9.71 -5.44
C HIS A 87 3.68 11.12 -5.99
N SER A 88 4.25 12.03 -5.18
CA SER A 88 4.61 13.38 -5.64
C SER A 88 5.70 13.40 -6.72
N ASN A 89 6.46 12.31 -6.88
CA ASN A 89 7.46 12.12 -7.93
C ASN A 89 6.95 11.30 -9.12
N ASN A 90 5.62 11.16 -9.28
CA ASN A 90 5.01 10.36 -10.35
C ASN A 90 5.50 8.90 -10.36
N ALA A 91 5.64 8.32 -9.16
CA ALA A 91 6.04 6.94 -8.96
C ALA A 91 5.00 6.22 -8.10
N ALA A 92 4.99 4.89 -8.19
CA ALA A 92 4.18 4.00 -7.36
C ALA A 92 5.05 3.27 -6.32
N PHE A 93 4.40 2.62 -5.35
CA PHE A 93 5.07 1.75 -4.37
C PHE A 93 4.39 0.38 -4.31
N GLY A 94 5.13 -0.64 -3.86
CA GLY A 94 4.57 -1.98 -3.71
C GLY A 94 5.52 -3.06 -3.22
N LYS A 95 5.19 -4.28 -3.58
CA LYS A 95 5.90 -5.53 -3.26
C LYS A 95 6.50 -6.11 -4.55
N MET A 96 7.33 -7.14 -4.44
CA MET A 96 7.92 -7.79 -5.63
C MET A 96 6.86 -8.27 -6.64
N GLY A 97 5.73 -8.80 -6.17
CA GLY A 97 4.62 -9.20 -7.05
C GLY A 97 3.90 -8.03 -7.75
N ASP A 98 4.19 -6.79 -7.38
CA ASP A 98 3.64 -5.59 -8.04
C ASP A 98 4.40 -5.20 -9.30
N ILE A 99 5.61 -5.71 -9.52
CA ILE A 99 6.40 -5.37 -10.71
C ILE A 99 5.61 -5.78 -11.96
N ASN A 100 5.18 -7.05 -12.05
CA ASN A 100 4.34 -7.53 -13.16
C ASN A 100 2.98 -6.83 -13.23
N ARG A 101 2.33 -6.59 -12.09
CA ARG A 101 1.01 -5.93 -12.07
C ARG A 101 1.10 -4.50 -12.60
N SER A 102 2.16 -3.78 -12.24
CA SER A 102 2.42 -2.41 -12.70
C SER A 102 2.86 -2.32 -14.16
N ALA A 103 3.44 -3.38 -14.72
CA ALA A 103 3.79 -3.42 -16.14
C ALA A 103 2.55 -3.38 -17.07
N ARG A 104 1.38 -3.74 -16.56
CA ARG A 104 0.11 -3.77 -17.31
C ARG A 104 -0.61 -2.41 -17.37
N VAL A 105 -0.15 -1.40 -16.64
CA VAL A 105 -0.70 -0.04 -16.72
C VAL A 105 0.13 0.82 -17.65
N SER A 106 -0.50 1.73 -18.39
CA SER A 106 0.18 2.58 -19.38
C SER A 106 1.33 3.38 -18.74
N ASN A 107 1.06 4.04 -17.61
CA ASN A 107 2.05 4.72 -16.80
C ASN A 107 2.21 4.01 -15.44
N VAL A 108 3.41 3.49 -15.17
CA VAL A 108 3.73 2.77 -13.92
C VAL A 108 3.55 3.65 -12.69
N GLY A 109 3.82 4.96 -12.81
CA GLY A 109 3.63 5.92 -11.72
C GLY A 109 2.19 6.01 -11.21
N ASP A 110 1.22 5.63 -12.05
CA ASP A 110 -0.21 5.63 -11.72
C ASP A 110 -0.68 4.30 -11.11
N PHE A 111 0.20 3.29 -11.02
CA PHE A 111 -0.15 2.01 -10.43
C PHE A 111 -0.57 2.18 -8.96
N ARG A 112 -1.75 1.66 -8.61
CA ARG A 112 -2.23 1.57 -7.23
C ARG A 112 -2.72 0.15 -6.99
N ASP A 113 -2.50 -0.36 -5.78
CA ASP A 113 -3.15 -1.60 -5.37
C ASP A 113 -4.67 -1.44 -5.49
N LYS A 114 -5.33 -2.41 -6.15
CA LYS A 114 -6.74 -2.30 -6.51
C LYS A 114 -7.65 -2.11 -5.30
N ASN A 115 -7.37 -2.81 -4.19
CA ASN A 115 -8.18 -2.73 -2.98
C ASN A 115 -8.03 -1.35 -2.33
N MET A 116 -6.80 -0.84 -2.29
CA MET A 116 -6.53 0.49 -1.73
C MET A 116 -7.08 1.61 -2.61
N GLY A 117 -6.92 1.52 -3.93
CA GLY A 117 -7.47 2.48 -4.89
C GLY A 117 -9.00 2.55 -4.81
N PHE A 118 -9.67 1.40 -4.73
CA PHE A 118 -11.12 1.36 -4.51
C PHE A 118 -11.53 2.05 -3.20
N PHE A 119 -10.85 1.74 -2.10
CA PHE A 119 -11.13 2.34 -0.79
C PHE A 119 -11.00 3.86 -0.83
N ILE A 120 -9.87 4.37 -1.33
CA ILE A 120 -9.59 5.82 -1.39
C ILE A 120 -10.63 6.54 -2.25
N ASN A 121 -10.92 6.01 -3.45
CA ASN A 121 -11.89 6.62 -4.36
C ASN A 121 -13.29 6.69 -3.73
N ALA A 122 -13.74 5.60 -3.12
CA ALA A 122 -15.05 5.55 -2.48
C ALA A 122 -15.15 6.47 -1.26
N MET A 123 -14.07 6.61 -0.48
CA MET A 123 -14.01 7.61 0.61
C MET A 123 -14.06 9.03 0.06
N GLN A 124 -13.29 9.36 -0.98
CA GLN A 124 -13.27 10.71 -1.57
C GLN A 124 -14.60 11.11 -2.23
N GLN A 125 -15.41 10.14 -2.67
CA GLN A 125 -16.74 10.38 -3.23
C GLN A 125 -17.82 10.59 -2.16
N HIS A 126 -17.54 10.28 -0.89
CA HIS A 126 -18.51 10.42 0.18
C HIS A 126 -18.68 11.90 0.56
N SER A 127 -19.93 12.38 0.63
CA SER A 127 -20.25 13.81 0.82
C SER A 127 -19.67 14.43 2.10
N ASN A 128 -19.54 13.64 3.17
CA ASN A 128 -18.95 14.11 4.44
C ASN A 128 -17.42 13.93 4.52
N VAL A 129 -16.73 13.48 3.47
CA VAL A 129 -15.27 13.32 3.49
C VAL A 129 -14.61 14.54 2.85
N ARG A 130 -13.76 15.22 3.62
CA ARG A 130 -12.95 16.34 3.14
C ARG A 130 -11.67 15.88 2.47
N SER A 131 -10.99 14.91 3.07
CA SER A 131 -9.75 14.35 2.52
C SER A 131 -9.45 12.98 3.09
N VAL A 132 -8.64 12.22 2.34
CA VAL A 132 -8.12 10.91 2.72
C VAL A 132 -6.61 10.96 2.51
N SER A 133 -5.84 10.57 3.52
CA SER A 133 -4.38 10.50 3.44
C SER A 133 -3.87 9.20 4.06
N TYR A 134 -2.73 8.71 3.58
CA TYR A 134 -2.10 7.54 4.16
C TYR A 134 -1.54 7.85 5.56
N VAL A 135 -1.72 6.91 6.48
CA VAL A 135 -0.93 6.79 7.72
C VAL A 135 0.10 5.68 7.52
N TYR A 136 -0.37 4.54 7.03
CA TYR A 136 0.42 3.44 6.50
C TYR A 136 -0.23 2.90 5.21
N ASP A 137 0.46 2.01 4.49
CA ASP A 137 -0.01 1.38 3.25
C ASP A 137 -1.47 0.88 3.23
N THR A 138 -1.99 0.48 4.39
CA THR A 138 -3.34 -0.05 4.61
C THR A 138 -4.11 0.68 5.72
N VAL A 139 -3.60 1.82 6.18
CA VAL A 139 -4.21 2.63 7.25
C VAL A 139 -4.35 4.07 6.78
N PHE A 140 -5.55 4.60 6.89
CA PHE A 140 -5.90 5.90 6.34
C PHE A 140 -6.39 6.84 7.42
N GLN A 141 -6.03 8.11 7.27
CA GLN A 141 -6.64 9.20 7.99
C GLN A 141 -7.73 9.80 7.12
N VAL A 142 -8.97 9.74 7.58
CA VAL A 142 -10.14 10.30 6.93
C VAL A 142 -10.52 11.57 7.67
N SER A 143 -10.32 12.73 7.03
CA SER A 143 -10.79 14.01 7.55
C SER A 143 -12.21 14.24 7.05
N ARG A 144 -13.13 14.53 7.98
CA ARG A 144 -14.55 14.74 7.68
C ARG A 144 -14.89 16.24 7.59
N LEU A 145 -15.98 16.57 6.91
CA LEU A 145 -16.55 17.92 6.95
C LEU A 145 -17.24 18.15 8.29
N MET A 146 -17.94 17.13 8.80
CA MET A 146 -18.61 17.12 10.10
C MET A 146 -18.13 15.93 10.94
N GLY A 147 -17.83 16.21 12.22
CA GLY A 147 -17.32 15.25 13.20
C GLY A 147 -15.80 15.10 13.21
N ASP A 148 -15.29 14.33 14.18
CA ASP A 148 -13.86 14.13 14.39
C ASP A 148 -13.17 13.42 13.22
N ARG A 149 -11.88 13.64 13.06
CA ARG A 149 -11.04 12.85 12.16
C ARG A 149 -11.01 11.39 12.59
N LEU A 150 -10.98 10.47 11.62
CA LEU A 150 -10.93 9.03 11.87
C LEU A 150 -9.65 8.41 11.31
N ILE A 151 -9.04 7.51 12.08
CA ILE A 151 -7.99 6.60 11.64
C ILE A 151 -8.64 5.24 11.33
N VAL A 152 -8.57 4.84 10.07
CA VAL A 152 -9.23 3.65 9.53
C VAL A 152 -8.18 2.65 9.05
N ALA A 153 -8.08 1.51 9.73
CA ALA A 153 -7.28 0.38 9.29
C ALA A 153 -8.11 -0.52 8.36
N VAL A 154 -7.59 -0.81 7.17
CA VAL A 154 -8.27 -1.66 6.18
C VAL A 154 -7.59 -3.02 6.16
N ILE A 155 -8.35 -4.07 6.46
CA ILE A 155 -7.83 -5.44 6.50
C ILE A 155 -8.58 -6.35 5.53
N GLU A 156 -7.80 -7.20 4.87
CA GLU A 156 -8.30 -8.21 3.95
C GLU A 156 -8.44 -9.53 4.70
N ALA A 157 -9.67 -9.88 5.03
CA ALA A 157 -10.03 -11.15 5.66
C ALA A 157 -11.37 -11.63 5.10
N TYR A 158 -11.51 -12.94 4.87
CA TYR A 158 -12.80 -13.51 4.50
C TYR A 158 -13.78 -13.40 5.69
N ASN A 159 -13.42 -14.05 6.80
CA ASN A 159 -14.06 -13.86 8.09
C ASN A 159 -13.09 -13.10 9.01
N MET A 160 -13.42 -11.86 9.37
CA MET A 160 -12.60 -11.08 10.29
C MET A 160 -12.79 -11.61 11.71
N SER A 161 -11.71 -12.12 12.30
CA SER A 161 -11.65 -12.66 13.65
C SER A 161 -11.12 -11.64 14.67
N ALA A 162 -11.23 -11.97 15.96
CA ALA A 162 -10.61 -11.18 17.03
C ALA A 162 -9.08 -11.13 16.90
N GLU A 163 -8.46 -12.18 16.37
CA GLU A 163 -7.02 -12.24 16.16
C GLU A 163 -6.58 -11.27 15.05
N ASP A 164 -7.34 -11.16 13.96
CA ASP A 164 -7.07 -10.18 12.91
C ASP A 164 -7.08 -8.75 13.46
N VAL A 165 -8.05 -8.42 14.32
CA VAL A 165 -8.15 -7.10 14.96
C VAL A 165 -6.96 -6.84 15.91
N ARG A 166 -6.59 -7.82 16.72
CA ARG A 166 -5.43 -7.70 17.63
C ARG A 166 -4.12 -7.57 16.87
N ASN A 167 -3.95 -8.33 15.80
CA ASN A 167 -2.78 -8.26 14.92
C ASN A 167 -2.70 -6.89 14.23
N ALA A 168 -3.84 -6.35 13.76
CA ALA A 168 -3.91 -4.99 13.24
C ALA A 168 -3.49 -3.97 14.30
N ARG A 169 -3.96 -4.09 15.54
CA ARG A 169 -3.56 -3.19 16.64
C ARG A 169 -2.06 -3.27 16.92
N ALA A 170 -1.53 -4.48 17.03
CA ALA A 170 -0.11 -4.69 17.31
C ALA A 170 0.77 -4.13 16.18
N ARG A 171 0.30 -4.23 14.93
CA ARG A 171 1.04 -3.79 13.74
C ARG A 171 0.97 -2.28 13.50
N PHE A 172 -0.21 -1.68 13.63
CA PHE A 172 -0.46 -0.30 13.21
C PHE A 172 -0.55 0.70 14.37
N GLY A 173 -0.68 0.20 15.60
CA GLY A 173 -1.01 1.03 16.76
C GLY A 173 -2.50 1.38 16.78
N ASN A 174 -2.82 2.58 17.30
CA ASN A 174 -4.19 2.99 17.52
C ASN A 174 -4.92 3.32 16.20
N PHE A 175 -6.17 2.88 16.10
CA PHE A 175 -7.12 3.24 15.04
C PHE A 175 -8.52 3.33 15.64
N ASP A 176 -9.39 4.12 15.02
CA ASP A 176 -10.78 4.31 15.46
C ASP A 176 -11.70 3.26 14.83
N ILE A 177 -11.36 2.81 13.63
CA ILE A 177 -12.14 1.82 12.86
C ILE A 177 -11.19 0.80 12.22
N VAL A 178 -11.53 -0.49 12.34
CA VAL A 178 -10.98 -1.55 11.50
C VAL A 178 -12.06 -2.02 10.52
N VAL A 179 -11.72 -2.01 9.23
CA VAL A 179 -12.67 -2.27 8.15
C VAL A 179 -12.29 -3.51 7.39
N LYS A 180 -13.28 -4.37 7.16
CA LYS A 180 -13.15 -5.50 6.23
C LYS A 180 -13.21 -4.97 4.80
N SER A 181 -12.14 -5.13 4.04
CA SER A 181 -12.10 -4.70 2.64
C SER A 181 -13.00 -5.57 1.75
N THR A 182 -13.19 -6.84 2.10
CA THR A 182 -13.95 -7.80 1.31
C THR A 182 -15.45 -7.75 1.63
N SER A 183 -16.29 -7.81 0.60
CA SER A 183 -17.76 -7.89 0.74
C SER A 183 -18.28 -9.29 1.09
N TYR A 184 -17.45 -10.33 0.94
CA TYR A 184 -17.79 -11.73 1.18
C TYR A 184 -17.38 -12.19 2.57
N GLY A 185 -18.12 -13.10 3.20
CA GLY A 185 -17.87 -13.51 4.59
C GLY A 185 -18.32 -12.47 5.60
N SER A 186 -17.95 -12.62 6.88
CA SER A 186 -18.51 -11.82 7.97
C SER A 186 -17.44 -11.21 8.89
N ILE A 187 -17.87 -10.33 9.77
CA ILE A 187 -17.11 -9.91 10.96
C ILE A 187 -17.66 -10.75 12.10
N THR A 188 -16.81 -11.46 12.84
CA THR A 188 -17.28 -12.27 13.97
C THR A 188 -17.64 -11.38 15.15
N LYS A 189 -18.54 -11.85 16.02
CA LYS A 189 -18.88 -11.13 17.27
C LYS A 189 -17.65 -10.88 18.13
N GLN A 190 -16.73 -11.84 18.18
CA GLN A 190 -15.48 -11.71 18.92
C GLN A 190 -14.57 -10.62 18.33
N ALA A 191 -14.60 -10.40 17.01
CA ALA A 191 -13.87 -9.30 16.37
C ALA A 191 -14.46 -7.93 16.75
N GLU A 192 -15.79 -7.82 16.78
CA GLU A 192 -16.48 -6.60 17.23
C GLU A 192 -16.18 -6.29 18.71
N GLU A 193 -16.21 -7.32 19.57
CA GLU A 193 -15.87 -7.19 20.99
C GLU A 193 -14.40 -6.79 21.18
N ALA A 194 -13.48 -7.43 20.43
CA ALA A 194 -12.06 -7.09 20.45
C ALA A 194 -11.83 -5.63 20.04
N ALA A 195 -12.42 -5.17 18.93
CA ALA A 195 -12.31 -3.78 18.50
C ALA A 195 -12.85 -2.83 19.58
N ARG A 196 -14.04 -3.12 20.12
CA ARG A 196 -14.69 -2.29 21.15
C ARG A 196 -13.84 -2.18 22.42
N SER A 197 -13.24 -3.28 22.87
CA SER A 197 -12.34 -3.30 24.03
C SER A 197 -11.09 -2.43 23.87
N MET A 198 -10.74 -2.08 22.62
CA MET A 198 -9.59 -1.25 22.27
C MET A 198 -9.98 0.19 21.89
N GLY A 199 -11.25 0.55 22.10
CA GLY A 199 -11.80 1.86 21.74
C GLY A 199 -12.07 2.03 20.24
N ALA A 200 -12.13 0.95 19.46
CA ALA A 200 -12.34 0.97 18.02
C ALA A 200 -13.69 0.32 17.62
N LYS A 201 -14.11 0.52 16.37
CA LYS A 201 -15.24 -0.20 15.75
C LYS A 201 -14.75 -1.16 14.69
N ALA A 202 -15.27 -2.39 14.66
CA ALA A 202 -15.11 -3.28 13.53
C ALA A 202 -16.30 -3.11 12.58
N LEU A 203 -16.05 -2.72 11.33
CA LEU A 203 -17.12 -2.40 10.36
C LEU A 203 -16.88 -3.10 9.02
N THR A 204 -17.98 -3.42 8.34
CA THR A 204 -17.92 -3.71 6.90
C THR A 204 -17.69 -2.39 6.14
N PHE A 205 -17.29 -2.49 4.88
CA PHE A 205 -17.16 -1.29 4.05
C PHE A 205 -18.46 -0.46 4.00
N ARG A 206 -19.62 -1.13 3.90
CA ARG A 206 -20.94 -0.48 3.97
C ARG A 206 -21.19 0.18 5.33
N GLY A 207 -20.80 -0.49 6.42
CA GLY A 207 -20.90 0.06 7.77
C GLY A 207 -20.03 1.29 7.98
N LEU A 208 -18.83 1.33 7.39
CA LEU A 208 -17.99 2.52 7.38
C LEU A 208 -18.70 3.69 6.68
N LEU A 209 -19.26 3.48 5.48
CA LEU A 209 -19.99 4.53 4.77
C LEU A 209 -21.18 5.06 5.60
N GLY A 210 -21.93 4.17 6.25
CA GLY A 210 -22.99 4.58 7.18
C GLY A 210 -22.47 5.42 8.36
N CYS A 211 -21.31 5.04 8.93
CA CYS A 211 -20.65 5.78 10.00
C CYS A 211 -20.11 7.16 9.57
N LEU A 212 -19.88 7.38 8.27
CA LEU A 212 -19.48 8.67 7.73
C LEU A 212 -20.68 9.58 7.43
N ALA A 213 -21.88 9.02 7.26
CA ALA A 213 -23.10 9.77 7.00
C ALA A 213 -23.71 10.41 8.27
N SER A 214 -23.29 9.93 9.45
CA SER A 214 -23.61 10.50 10.77
C SER A 214 -22.57 11.54 11.21
#